data_AF-A0A961WPF1-F1
#
_entry.id   AF-A0A961WPF1-F1
#
_cell.length_a   1.000
_cell.length_b   1.000
_cell.length_c   1.000
_cell.angle_alpha   90.00
_cell.angle_beta   90.00
_cell.angle_gamma   90.00
#
_symmetry.space_group_name_H-M   'P 1'
#
loop_
_entity.id
_entity.type
_entity.pdbx_description
1 polymer ?
#
loop_
_entity_poly.entity_id
_entity_poly.type
_entity_poly.pdbx_seq_one_letter_code
_entity_poly.pdbx_strand_id
1 'polypeptide(L)'
;IPGGRIAGLGERSAISADATRGEAIKSAIGSTRPVTASNTTYFIGNNPSSPQVGDLRISFEAVSADTASAYGKLDNGKLDFFTASNGVKIGSIRAGTATAKDMFDADISANSTMTWIIRAVGLIAMMIGFRMIFAVIGVIGDVIPFVGDVFRFATGMAALALTAVIGTITIGTAWIWYRPVLGWSIIAIGALIAFAVLYLGKSRAKANREAAQPA
;
A
#
# COMPACT_ATOMS: atom_id res chain seq x y z
N ILE A 1 2.08 -8.95 -22.71
CA ILE A 1 2.60 -8.93 -21.32
C ILE A 1 4.12 -9.01 -21.38
N PRO A 2 4.86 -8.03 -20.84
CA PRO A 2 6.33 -8.05 -20.83
C PRO A 2 6.88 -9.25 -20.04
N GLY A 3 7.96 -9.86 -20.52
CA GLY A 3 8.59 -11.02 -19.87
C GLY A 3 9.02 -10.80 -18.41
N GLY A 4 9.33 -9.55 -18.03
CA GLY A 4 9.68 -9.21 -16.64
C GLY A 4 8.54 -9.43 -15.62
N ARG A 5 7.27 -9.50 -16.05
CA ARG A 5 6.13 -9.86 -15.20
C ARG A 5 5.93 -11.37 -15.09
N ILE A 6 6.61 -12.14 -15.94
CA ILE A 6 6.60 -13.61 -15.96
C ILE A 6 7.74 -14.16 -15.07
N ALA A 7 8.85 -13.42 -14.96
CA ALA A 7 10.09 -13.80 -14.28
C ALA A 7 10.00 -14.03 -12.74
N GLY A 8 8.79 -14.06 -12.17
CA GLY A 8 8.55 -14.31 -10.75
C GLY A 8 7.24 -15.04 -10.46
N LEU A 9 6.65 -15.67 -11.48
CA LEU A 9 5.41 -16.42 -11.33
C LEU A 9 5.71 -17.84 -10.88
N GLY A 10 5.32 -18.18 -9.65
CA GLY A 10 5.44 -19.53 -9.10
C GLY A 10 6.28 -19.54 -7.84
N GLU A 11 6.59 -20.74 -7.37
CA GLU A 11 7.45 -20.92 -6.21
C GLU A 11 8.91 -20.78 -6.61
N ARG A 12 9.68 -20.05 -5.79
CA ARG A 12 11.14 -20.03 -5.90
C ARG A 12 11.66 -21.31 -5.29
N SER A 13 12.34 -22.10 -6.11
CA SER A 13 13.05 -23.29 -5.68
C SER A 13 14.54 -23.08 -5.86
N ALA A 14 15.30 -23.34 -4.80
CA ALA A 14 16.75 -23.32 -4.87
C ALA A 14 17.23 -24.47 -5.75
N ILE A 15 18.11 -24.17 -6.70
CA ILE A 15 18.69 -25.19 -7.56
C ILE A 15 19.76 -25.93 -6.76
N SER A 16 19.68 -27.27 -6.73
CA SER A 16 20.69 -28.09 -6.09
C SER A 16 22.07 -27.85 -6.71
N ALA A 17 23.05 -27.58 -5.86
CA ALA A 17 24.44 -27.40 -6.24
C ALA A 17 25.05 -28.75 -6.63
N ASP A 18 25.41 -28.86 -7.89
CA ASP A 18 26.10 -30.00 -8.50
C ASP A 18 27.58 -29.69 -8.74
N ALA A 19 28.48 -30.63 -8.41
CA ALA A 19 29.93 -30.45 -8.49
C ALA A 19 30.43 -30.17 -9.91
N THR A 20 29.83 -30.79 -10.95
CA THR A 20 30.22 -30.55 -12.34
C THR A 20 29.91 -29.12 -12.77
N ARG A 21 28.74 -28.60 -12.41
CA ARG A 21 28.42 -27.17 -12.60
C ARG A 21 29.31 -26.25 -11.78
N GLY A 22 29.70 -26.65 -10.57
CA GLY A 22 30.63 -25.91 -9.72
C GLY A 22 31.96 -25.65 -10.40
N GLU A 23 32.55 -26.68 -11.02
CA GLU A 23 33.79 -26.53 -11.80
C GLU A 23 33.59 -25.67 -13.06
N ALA A 24 32.47 -25.81 -13.76
CA ALA A 24 32.15 -24.94 -14.90
C ALA A 24 32.03 -23.46 -14.50
N ILE A 25 31.41 -23.17 -13.35
CA ILE A 25 31.31 -21.81 -12.79
C ILE A 25 32.70 -21.26 -12.46
N LYS A 26 33.53 -22.07 -11.80
CA LYS A 26 34.92 -21.71 -11.46
C LYS A 26 35.75 -21.39 -12.71
N SER A 27 35.61 -22.17 -13.77
CA SER A 27 36.26 -21.89 -15.06
C SER A 27 35.73 -20.61 -15.71
N ALA A 28 34.41 -20.38 -15.69
CA ALA A 28 33.79 -19.21 -16.30
C ALA A 28 34.18 -17.88 -15.62
N ILE A 29 34.40 -17.91 -14.30
CA ILE A 29 34.85 -16.73 -13.54
C ILE A 29 36.38 -16.60 -13.48
N GLY A 30 37.13 -17.53 -14.07
CA GLY A 30 38.60 -17.51 -14.09
C GLY A 30 39.26 -17.69 -12.73
N SER A 31 38.62 -18.38 -11.78
CA SER A 31 39.16 -18.57 -10.43
C SER A 31 40.10 -19.78 -10.35
N THR A 32 41.25 -19.61 -9.71
CA THR A 32 42.18 -20.71 -9.38
C THR A 32 41.87 -21.37 -8.03
N ARG A 33 40.93 -20.83 -7.25
CA ARG A 33 40.55 -21.35 -5.92
C ARG A 33 39.67 -22.60 -6.05
N PRO A 34 39.73 -23.55 -5.09
CA PRO A 34 38.88 -24.73 -5.13
C PRO A 34 37.40 -24.36 -5.00
N VAL A 35 36.53 -25.16 -5.63
CA VAL A 35 35.08 -25.01 -5.53
C VAL A 35 34.50 -26.17 -4.72
N THR A 36 33.67 -25.83 -3.75
CA THR A 36 32.94 -26.77 -2.91
C THR A 36 31.45 -26.54 -3.14
N ALA A 37 30.75 -27.54 -3.68
CA ALA A 37 29.30 -27.52 -3.77
C ALA A 37 28.70 -28.06 -2.46
N SER A 38 27.79 -27.31 -1.84
CA SER A 38 27.08 -27.72 -0.64
C SER A 38 25.60 -27.38 -0.76
N ASN A 39 24.76 -28.42 -0.80
CA ASN A 39 23.31 -28.36 -0.95
C ASN A 39 22.82 -27.50 -2.14
N THR A 40 22.71 -26.19 -1.96
CA THR A 40 22.18 -25.22 -2.94
C THR A 40 23.20 -24.11 -3.27
N THR A 41 24.39 -24.19 -2.70
CA THR A 41 25.39 -23.12 -2.75
C THR A 41 26.73 -23.65 -3.25
N TYR A 42 27.35 -22.87 -4.13
CA TYR A 42 28.73 -23.02 -4.57
C TYR A 42 29.63 -22.09 -3.77
N PHE A 43 30.62 -22.65 -3.10
CA PHE A 43 31.64 -21.89 -2.40
C PHE A 43 32.96 -21.98 -3.18
N ILE A 44 33.56 -20.85 -3.51
CA ILE A 44 34.86 -20.79 -4.20
C ILE A 44 35.84 -20.14 -3.23
N GLY A 45 36.70 -20.95 -2.63
CA GLY A 45 37.58 -20.56 -1.54
C GLY A 45 38.14 -21.76 -0.79
N ASN A 46 39.20 -21.55 -0.01
CA ASN A 46 39.95 -22.65 0.61
C ASN A 46 39.20 -23.36 1.74
N ASN A 47 38.37 -22.64 2.50
CA ASN A 47 37.62 -23.21 3.61
C ASN A 47 36.24 -22.56 3.77
N PRO A 48 35.13 -23.28 3.49
CA PRO A 48 33.77 -22.76 3.69
C PRO A 48 33.46 -22.33 5.14
N SER A 49 34.11 -22.95 6.13
CA SER A 49 33.90 -22.67 7.56
C SER A 49 34.73 -21.50 8.08
N SER A 50 35.68 -21.00 7.28
CA SER A 50 36.52 -19.83 7.62
C SER A 50 36.75 -18.98 6.35
N PRO A 51 35.71 -18.26 5.88
CA PRO A 51 35.77 -17.51 4.63
C PRO A 51 36.71 -16.31 4.73
N GLN A 52 37.50 -16.09 3.68
CA GLN A 52 38.44 -14.97 3.57
C GLN A 52 37.96 -13.95 2.54
N VAL A 53 38.51 -12.73 2.62
CA VAL A 53 38.25 -11.69 1.61
C VAL A 53 38.65 -12.23 0.22
N GLY A 54 37.71 -12.17 -0.71
CA GLY A 54 37.85 -12.69 -2.08
C GLY A 54 37.29 -14.10 -2.29
N ASP A 55 36.78 -14.77 -1.25
CA ASP A 55 36.00 -16.00 -1.43
C ASP A 55 34.59 -15.68 -1.93
N LEU A 56 34.04 -16.54 -2.78
CA LEU A 56 32.72 -16.33 -3.39
C LEU A 56 31.73 -17.37 -2.90
N ARG A 57 30.50 -16.92 -2.66
CA ARG A 57 29.35 -17.77 -2.38
C ARG A 57 28.27 -17.48 -3.43
N ILE A 58 27.91 -18.49 -4.21
CA ILE A 58 26.98 -18.36 -5.32
C ILE A 58 25.84 -19.34 -5.11
N SER A 59 24.60 -18.88 -5.12
CA SER A 59 23.40 -19.70 -5.10
C SER A 59 22.53 -19.35 -6.31
N PHE A 60 21.84 -20.36 -6.85
CA PHE A 60 20.91 -20.18 -7.96
C PHE A 60 19.50 -20.55 -7.50
N GLU A 61 18.53 -19.74 -7.92
CA GLU A 61 17.11 -20.00 -7.71
C GLU A 61 16.42 -20.03 -9.07
N ALA A 62 15.49 -20.96 -9.23
CA ALA A 62 14.59 -21.01 -10.36
C ALA A 62 13.16 -20.74 -9.87
N VAL A 63 12.36 -20.13 -10.74
CA VAL A 63 10.93 -19.99 -10.53
C VAL A 63 10.23 -20.89 -11.53
N SER A 64 9.50 -21.90 -11.04
CA SER A 64 8.68 -22.78 -11.87
C SER A 64 7.20 -22.55 -11.56
N ALA A 65 6.41 -22.33 -12.62
CA ALA A 65 4.95 -22.39 -12.55
C ALA A 65 4.46 -23.39 -13.60
N ASP A 66 3.99 -24.54 -13.14
CA ASP A 66 3.46 -25.60 -14.01
C ASP A 66 2.17 -25.18 -14.72
N THR A 67 1.42 -24.27 -14.09
CA THR A 67 0.21 -23.69 -14.64
C THR A 67 0.19 -22.20 -14.31
N ALA A 68 -0.29 -21.39 -15.25
CA ALA A 68 -0.49 -19.96 -15.05
C ALA A 68 -1.85 -19.54 -15.61
N SER A 69 -2.51 -18.64 -14.90
CA SER A 69 -3.76 -18.01 -15.32
C SER A 69 -3.48 -16.55 -15.63
N ALA A 70 -3.99 -16.07 -16.77
CA ALA A 70 -3.75 -14.71 -17.24
C ALA A 70 -5.01 -14.13 -17.86
N TYR A 71 -5.18 -12.81 -17.73
CA TYR A 71 -6.23 -12.08 -18.44
C TYR A 71 -5.67 -10.76 -19.00
N GLY A 72 -6.27 -10.31 -20.10
CA GLY A 72 -5.84 -9.13 -20.84
C GLY A 72 -6.54 -9.02 -22.20
N LYS A 73 -6.10 -8.07 -23.03
CA LYS A 73 -6.52 -7.95 -24.42
C LYS A 73 -5.78 -9.00 -25.24
N LEU A 74 -6.51 -9.82 -26.00
CA LEU A 74 -5.92 -10.70 -27.00
C LEU A 74 -5.81 -9.96 -28.33
N ASP A 75 -4.60 -9.87 -28.88
CA ASP A 75 -4.32 -9.20 -30.14
C ASP A 75 -3.35 -10.05 -30.97
N ASN A 76 -3.81 -10.59 -32.11
CA ASN A 76 -3.02 -11.47 -32.97
C ASN A 76 -2.30 -12.62 -32.23
N GLY A 77 -3.01 -13.29 -31.32
CA GLY A 77 -2.46 -14.40 -30.53
C GLY A 77 -1.49 -13.97 -29.41
N LYS A 78 -1.28 -12.67 -29.22
CA LYS A 78 -0.50 -12.11 -28.12
C LYS A 78 -1.44 -11.58 -27.05
N LEU A 79 -1.19 -11.98 -25.81
CA LEU A 79 -1.88 -11.41 -24.66
C LEU A 79 -1.19 -10.10 -24.27
N ASP A 80 -1.90 -8.98 -24.34
CA ASP A 80 -1.44 -7.66 -23.92
C ASP A 80 -2.39 -7.03 -22.91
N PHE A 81 -2.01 -5.87 -22.35
CA PHE A 81 -2.87 -5.14 -21.44
C PHE A 81 -4.09 -4.57 -22.18
N PHE A 82 -5.24 -4.67 -21.54
CA PHE A 82 -6.42 -3.93 -21.94
C PHE A 82 -6.35 -2.52 -21.36
N THR A 83 -6.29 -1.50 -22.21
CA THR A 83 -6.39 -0.10 -21.76
C THR A 83 -7.86 0.26 -21.58
N ALA A 84 -8.29 0.49 -20.35
CA ALA A 84 -9.63 0.96 -20.05
C ALA A 84 -9.84 2.40 -20.53
N SER A 85 -11.09 2.84 -20.60
CA SER A 85 -11.48 4.19 -21.06
C SER A 85 -10.84 5.33 -20.25
N ASN A 86 -10.41 5.06 -19.02
CA ASN A 86 -9.69 5.99 -18.15
C ASN A 86 -8.15 5.95 -18.33
N GLY A 87 -7.64 5.25 -19.35
CA GLY A 87 -6.20 5.10 -19.63
C GLY A 87 -5.47 4.09 -18.74
N VAL A 88 -6.16 3.44 -17.80
CA VAL A 88 -5.55 2.43 -16.91
C VAL A 88 -5.37 1.12 -17.68
N LYS A 89 -4.16 0.57 -17.63
CA LYS A 89 -3.84 -0.75 -18.19
C LYS A 89 -4.29 -1.84 -17.22
N ILE A 90 -5.19 -2.69 -17.68
CA ILE A 90 -5.73 -3.83 -16.95
C ILE A 90 -5.20 -5.11 -17.59
N GLY A 91 -4.64 -5.98 -16.76
CA GLY A 91 -4.09 -7.26 -17.18
C GLY A 91 -3.22 -7.80 -16.09
N SER A 92 -3.36 -9.08 -15.82
CA SER A 92 -2.66 -9.75 -14.72
C SER A 92 -2.30 -11.15 -15.15
N ILE A 93 -1.22 -11.65 -14.58
CA ILE A 93 -0.77 -13.02 -14.75
C ILE A 93 -0.39 -13.55 -13.36
N ARG A 94 -0.83 -14.76 -13.04
CA ARG A 94 -0.60 -15.41 -11.76
C ARG A 94 -0.29 -16.88 -11.97
N ALA A 95 0.57 -17.43 -11.11
CA ALA A 95 0.81 -18.86 -11.07
C ALA A 95 -0.43 -19.58 -10.51
N GLY A 96 -0.63 -20.83 -10.95
CA GLY A 96 -1.76 -21.66 -10.61
C GLY A 96 -2.98 -21.48 -11.51
N THR A 97 -4.00 -22.29 -11.24
CA THR A 97 -5.30 -22.25 -11.88
C THR A 97 -6.21 -21.30 -11.12
N ALA A 98 -6.64 -20.23 -11.77
CA ALA A 98 -7.59 -19.26 -11.23
C ALA A 98 -8.63 -18.94 -12.31
N THR A 99 -9.89 -18.81 -11.90
CA THR A 99 -10.92 -18.34 -12.83
C THR A 99 -10.73 -16.85 -13.13
N ALA A 100 -11.25 -16.38 -14.25
CA ALA A 100 -11.21 -14.96 -14.58
C ALA A 100 -11.84 -14.11 -13.47
N LYS A 101 -12.95 -14.58 -12.88
CA LYS A 101 -13.64 -13.91 -11.77
C LYS A 101 -12.72 -13.75 -10.55
N ASP A 102 -12.05 -14.82 -10.13
CA ASP A 102 -11.18 -14.77 -8.95
C ASP A 102 -9.99 -13.82 -9.15
N MET A 103 -9.45 -13.79 -10.37
CA MET A 103 -8.36 -12.86 -10.71
C MET A 103 -8.81 -11.40 -10.63
N PHE A 104 -9.99 -11.07 -11.17
CA PHE A 104 -10.56 -9.73 -11.06
C PHE A 104 -10.90 -9.35 -9.61
N ASP A 105 -11.57 -10.22 -8.87
CA ASP A 105 -11.96 -9.97 -7.48
C ASP A 105 -10.73 -9.74 -6.59
N ALA A 106 -9.65 -10.49 -6.83
CA ALA A 106 -8.40 -10.30 -6.12
C ALA A 106 -7.69 -8.98 -6.48
N ASP A 107 -7.67 -8.57 -7.75
CA ASP A 107 -7.09 -7.29 -8.14
C ASP A 107 -7.93 -6.10 -7.61
N ILE A 108 -9.26 -6.21 -7.60
CA ILE A 108 -10.17 -5.21 -7.02
C ILE A 108 -9.94 -5.10 -5.50
N SER A 109 -9.88 -6.23 -4.79
CA SER A 109 -9.68 -6.23 -3.35
C SER A 109 -8.30 -5.70 -2.97
N ALA A 110 -7.23 -6.08 -3.69
CA ALA A 110 -5.89 -5.53 -3.48
C ALA A 110 -5.84 -4.01 -3.66
N ASN A 111 -6.46 -3.49 -4.73
CA ASN A 111 -6.54 -2.05 -4.98
C ASN A 111 -7.35 -1.33 -3.90
N SER A 112 -8.46 -1.92 -3.44
CA SER A 112 -9.27 -1.39 -2.34
C SER A 112 -8.45 -1.29 -1.06
N THR A 113 -7.82 -2.40 -0.65
CA THR A 113 -6.98 -2.47 0.56
C THR A 113 -5.83 -1.47 0.50
N MET A 114 -5.10 -1.42 -0.62
CA MET A 114 -4.00 -0.47 -0.81
C MET A 114 -4.47 0.99 -0.69
N THR A 115 -5.63 1.31 -1.26
CA THR A 115 -6.21 2.64 -1.17
C THR A 115 -6.51 3.01 0.28
N TRP A 116 -7.11 2.10 1.06
CA TRP A 116 -7.39 2.34 2.47
C TRP A 116 -6.12 2.49 3.32
N ILE A 117 -5.08 1.69 3.04
CA ILE A 117 -3.78 1.80 3.69
C ILE A 117 -3.18 3.19 3.43
N ILE A 118 -3.11 3.63 2.17
CA ILE A 118 -2.56 4.94 1.81
C ILE A 118 -3.34 6.07 2.50
N ARG A 119 -4.67 5.94 2.59
CA ARG A 119 -5.50 6.93 3.30
C ARG A 119 -5.23 6.94 4.80
N ALA A 120 -5.18 5.78 5.44
CA ALA A 120 -4.87 5.68 6.87
C ALA A 120 -3.50 6.29 7.19
N VAL A 121 -2.48 5.91 6.42
CA VAL A 121 -1.12 6.46 6.55
C VAL A 121 -1.12 7.97 6.31
N GLY A 122 -1.80 8.44 5.26
CA GLY A 122 -1.92 9.87 4.97
C GLY A 122 -2.60 10.68 6.07
N LEU A 123 -3.68 10.15 6.67
CA LEU A 123 -4.37 10.77 7.80
C LEU A 123 -3.48 10.81 9.05
N ILE A 124 -2.75 9.73 9.34
CA ILE A 124 -1.80 9.69 10.46
C ILE A 124 -0.67 10.70 10.24
N ALA A 125 -0.10 10.75 9.04
CA ALA A 125 0.95 11.71 8.69
C ALA A 125 0.45 13.16 8.82
N MET A 126 -0.77 13.44 8.36
CA MET A 126 -1.41 14.75 8.49
C MET A 126 -1.64 15.14 9.96
N MET A 127 -2.13 14.20 10.79
CA MET A 127 -2.27 14.40 12.22
C MET A 127 -0.93 14.78 12.87
N ILE A 128 0.13 14.06 12.56
CA ILE A 128 1.47 14.35 13.06
C ILE A 128 1.91 15.75 12.61
N GLY A 129 1.67 16.11 11.34
CA GLY A 129 1.91 17.44 10.80
C GLY A 129 1.24 18.55 11.62
N PHE A 130 -0.06 18.44 11.87
CA PHE A 130 -0.77 19.45 12.68
C PHE A 130 -0.31 19.47 14.13
N ARG A 131 0.00 18.32 14.73
CA ARG A 131 0.56 18.27 16.09
C ARG A 131 1.92 18.97 16.17
N MET A 132 2.77 18.83 15.15
CA MET A 132 4.05 19.55 15.07
C MET A 132 3.83 21.06 14.94
N ILE A 133 2.88 21.50 14.11
CA ILE A 133 2.54 22.92 13.96
C ILE A 133 2.06 23.52 15.28
N PHE A 134 1.15 22.83 15.99
CA PHE A 134 0.60 23.33 17.25
C PHE A 134 1.52 23.12 18.47
N ALA A 135 2.59 22.34 18.34
CA ALA A 135 3.51 22.07 19.45
C ALA A 135 4.11 23.36 20.05
N VAL A 136 4.32 24.39 19.23
CA VAL A 136 4.83 25.71 19.67
C VAL A 136 3.92 26.34 20.73
N ILE A 137 2.61 26.15 20.63
CA ILE A 137 1.62 26.71 21.58
C ILE A 137 1.75 26.01 22.94
N GLY A 138 1.98 24.69 22.95
CA GLY A 138 2.17 23.92 24.18
C GLY A 138 3.38 24.38 24.99
N VAL A 139 4.49 24.73 24.31
CA VAL A 139 5.71 25.23 24.96
C VAL A 139 5.47 26.55 25.70
N ILE A 140 4.61 27.42 25.17
CA ILE A 140 4.25 28.69 25.84
C ILE A 140 3.44 28.39 27.12
N GLY A 141 2.60 27.37 27.11
CA GLY A 141 1.81 26.93 28.26
C GLY A 141 2.64 26.31 29.40
N ASP A 142 3.84 25.82 29.11
CA ASP A 142 4.73 25.18 30.10
C ASP A 142 5.30 26.19 31.13
N VAL A 143 5.09 27.50 30.93
CA VAL A 143 5.46 28.56 31.89
C VAL A 143 4.62 28.47 33.17
N ILE A 144 3.39 27.92 33.11
CA ILE A 144 2.50 27.77 34.26
C ILE A 144 2.28 26.26 34.52
N PRO A 145 2.59 25.75 35.73
CA PRO A 145 2.33 24.35 36.09
C PRO A 145 0.86 23.96 35.82
N PHE A 146 0.62 22.73 35.34
CA PHE A 146 -0.69 22.17 34.93
C PHE A 146 -1.34 22.78 33.66
N VAL A 147 -0.97 23.99 33.27
CA VAL A 147 -1.55 24.67 32.10
C VAL A 147 -1.00 24.10 30.78
N GLY A 148 0.29 23.73 30.76
CA GLY A 148 0.93 23.09 29.60
C GLY A 148 0.22 21.81 29.12
N ASP A 149 -0.23 20.95 30.05
CA ASP A 149 -0.91 19.70 29.72
C ASP A 149 -2.30 19.93 29.09
N VAL A 150 -3.03 20.93 29.58
CA VAL A 150 -4.34 21.33 29.03
C VAL A 150 -4.16 21.86 27.60
N PHE A 151 -3.16 22.71 27.36
CA PHE A 151 -2.87 23.21 26.02
C PHE A 151 -2.43 22.09 25.05
N ARG A 152 -1.60 21.14 25.50
CA ARG A 152 -1.22 19.97 24.70
C ARG A 152 -2.42 19.11 24.32
N PHE A 153 -3.36 18.91 25.26
CA PHE A 153 -4.59 18.18 24.97
C PHE A 153 -5.50 18.94 23.98
N ALA A 154 -5.73 20.24 24.22
CA ALA A 154 -6.57 21.07 23.37
C ALA A 154 -6.03 21.18 21.94
N THR A 155 -4.72 21.38 21.79
CA THR A 155 -4.06 21.40 20.47
C THR A 155 -4.07 20.03 19.79
N GLY A 156 -3.97 18.93 20.56
CA GLY A 156 -4.16 17.58 20.05
C GLY A 156 -5.57 17.34 19.50
N MET A 157 -6.61 17.78 20.21
CA MET A 157 -7.99 17.72 19.72
C MET A 157 -8.22 18.60 18.49
N ALA A 158 -7.64 19.80 18.46
CA ALA A 158 -7.70 20.68 17.29
C ALA A 158 -7.03 20.04 16.08
N ALA A 159 -5.86 19.43 16.25
CA ALA A 159 -5.16 18.69 15.19
C ALA A 159 -6.00 17.52 14.66
N LEU A 160 -6.70 16.80 15.55
CA LEU A 160 -7.61 15.73 15.17
C LEU A 160 -8.80 16.24 14.38
N ALA A 161 -9.44 17.32 14.82
CA ALA A 161 -10.55 17.94 14.12
C ALA A 161 -10.14 18.42 12.72
N LEU A 162 -9.00 19.12 12.61
CA LEU A 162 -8.46 19.57 11.32
C LEU A 162 -8.14 18.39 10.39
N THR A 163 -7.49 17.34 10.92
CA THR A 163 -7.18 16.13 10.14
C THR A 163 -8.45 15.47 9.63
N ALA A 164 -9.48 15.34 10.47
CA ALA A 164 -10.74 14.74 10.07
C ALA A 164 -11.43 15.56 8.96
N VAL A 165 -11.48 16.88 9.09
CA VAL A 165 -12.12 17.76 8.10
C VAL A 165 -11.33 17.79 6.79
N ILE A 166 -10.05 18.18 6.85
CA ILE A 166 -9.20 18.35 5.68
C ILE A 166 -8.92 17.00 5.01
N GLY A 167 -8.67 15.96 5.81
CA GLY A 167 -8.48 14.60 5.31
C GLY A 167 -9.70 14.08 4.56
N THR A 168 -10.91 14.27 5.11
CA THR A 168 -12.16 13.85 4.44
C THR A 168 -12.40 14.64 3.16
N ILE A 169 -12.18 15.96 3.16
CA ILE A 169 -12.29 16.79 1.94
C ILE A 169 -11.30 16.31 0.87
N THR A 170 -10.05 16.06 1.25
CA THR A 170 -9.01 15.57 0.34
C THR A 170 -9.41 14.23 -0.28
N ILE A 171 -9.89 13.29 0.54
CA ILE A 171 -10.36 11.98 0.07
C ILE A 171 -11.59 12.13 -0.84
N GLY A 172 -12.55 12.98 -0.48
CA GLY A 172 -13.76 13.24 -1.27
C GLY A 172 -13.45 13.82 -2.64
N THR A 173 -12.60 14.84 -2.71
CA THR A 173 -12.18 15.46 -3.98
C THR A 173 -11.49 14.46 -4.90
N ALA A 174 -10.67 13.55 -4.36
CA ALA A 174 -10.06 12.48 -5.15
C ALA A 174 -11.11 11.55 -5.79
N TRP A 175 -12.20 11.22 -5.10
CA TRP A 175 -13.26 10.38 -5.67
C TRP A 175 -13.97 11.06 -6.84
N ILE A 176 -14.17 12.38 -6.82
CA ILE A 176 -14.80 13.10 -7.94
C ILE A 176 -13.97 12.95 -9.22
N TRP A 177 -12.64 13.03 -9.11
CA TRP A 177 -11.74 12.92 -10.27
C TRP A 177 -11.71 11.51 -10.87
N TYR A 178 -11.56 10.48 -10.03
CA TYR A 178 -11.37 9.10 -10.51
C TYR A 178 -12.67 8.31 -10.69
N ARG A 179 -13.77 8.74 -10.05
CA ARG A 179 -15.07 8.05 -9.96
C ARG A 179 -16.21 9.07 -9.79
N PRO A 180 -16.51 9.91 -10.81
CA PRO A 180 -17.38 11.08 -10.68
C PRO A 180 -18.76 10.78 -10.08
N VAL A 181 -19.41 9.71 -10.56
CA VAL A 181 -20.74 9.32 -10.09
C VAL A 181 -20.74 8.97 -8.60
N LEU A 182 -19.74 8.21 -8.14
CA LEU A 182 -19.64 7.80 -6.75
C LEU A 182 -19.27 8.99 -5.84
N GLY A 183 -18.40 9.88 -6.32
CA GLY A 183 -18.03 11.11 -5.60
C GLY A 183 -19.23 12.03 -5.39
N TRP A 184 -19.97 12.34 -6.45
CA TRP A 184 -21.16 13.19 -6.37
C TRP A 184 -22.28 12.57 -5.52
N SER A 185 -22.49 11.24 -5.59
CA SER A 185 -23.50 10.59 -4.75
C SER A 185 -23.19 10.70 -3.26
N ILE A 186 -21.91 10.57 -2.86
CA ILE A 186 -21.50 10.72 -1.45
C ILE A 186 -21.72 12.15 -0.97
N ILE A 187 -21.38 13.16 -1.78
CA ILE A 187 -21.60 14.58 -1.45
C ILE A 187 -23.08 14.89 -1.29
N ALA A 188 -23.93 14.40 -2.21
CA ALA A 188 -25.37 14.61 -2.14
C ALA A 188 -25.97 14.01 -0.86
N ILE A 189 -25.56 12.79 -0.49
CA ILE A 189 -26.00 12.13 0.74
C ILE A 189 -25.50 12.90 1.97
N GLY A 190 -24.24 13.33 1.99
CA GLY A 190 -23.67 14.11 3.09
C GLY A 190 -24.40 15.45 3.29
N ALA A 191 -24.71 16.16 2.21
CA ALA A 191 -25.47 17.40 2.25
C ALA A 191 -26.91 17.18 2.77
N LEU A 192 -27.57 16.09 2.35
CA LEU A 192 -28.88 15.70 2.85
C LEU A 192 -28.88 15.44 4.36
N ILE A 193 -27.88 14.70 4.85
CA ILE A 193 -27.74 14.42 6.29
C ILE A 193 -27.47 15.71 7.07
N ALA A 194 -26.53 16.55 6.60
CA ALA A 194 -26.24 17.83 7.25
C ALA A 194 -27.46 18.75 7.28
N PHE A 195 -28.21 18.84 6.19
CA PHE A 195 -29.46 19.59 6.11
C PHE A 195 -30.51 19.07 7.10
N ALA A 196 -30.71 17.74 7.16
CA ALA A 196 -31.64 17.12 8.10
C ALA A 196 -31.25 17.42 9.56
N VAL A 197 -29.97 17.29 9.92
CA VAL A 197 -29.46 17.59 11.26
C VAL A 197 -29.66 19.07 11.62
N LEU A 198 -29.34 19.99 10.71
CA LEU A 198 -29.53 21.43 10.94
C LEU A 198 -31.00 21.82 11.05
N TYR A 199 -31.87 21.22 10.23
CA TYR A 199 -33.31 21.45 10.26
C TYR A 199 -33.94 20.93 11.56
N LEU A 200 -33.58 19.71 11.98
CA LEU A 200 -34.01 19.09 13.24
C LEU A 200 -33.41 19.81 14.46
N GLY A 201 -32.18 20.30 14.36
CA GLY A 201 -31.53 21.10 15.40
C GLY A 201 -32.19 22.46 15.57
N LYS A 202 -32.54 23.14 14.47
CA LYS A 202 -33.29 24.40 14.50
C LYS A 202 -34.72 24.22 15.02
N SER A 203 -35.41 23.12 14.69
CA SER A 203 -36.75 22.86 15.22
C SER A 203 -36.73 22.56 16.72
N ARG A 204 -35.74 21.80 17.22
CA ARG A 204 -35.55 21.57 18.66
C ARG A 204 -35.14 22.83 19.41
N ALA A 205 -34.25 23.65 18.84
CA ALA A 205 -33.84 24.92 19.43
C ALA A 205 -35.00 25.94 19.50
N LYS A 206 -35.90 25.93 18.50
CA LYS A 206 -37.13 26.73 18.52
C LYS A 206 -38.12 26.24 19.58
N ALA A 207 -38.38 24.93 19.64
CA ALA A 207 -39.28 24.33 20.63
C ALA A 207 -38.81 24.58 22.08
N ASN A 208 -37.51 24.47 22.35
CA ASN A 208 -36.95 24.76 23.68
C ASN A 208 -37.00 26.24 24.05
N ARG A 209 -36.99 27.17 23.08
CA ARG A 209 -37.16 28.62 23.34
C ARG A 209 -38.61 28.98 23.64
N GLU A 210 -39.56 28.39 22.92
CA GLU A 210 -41.00 28.59 23.16
C GLU A 210 -41.44 27.99 24.51
N ALA A 211 -40.84 26.87 24.94
CA ALA A 211 -41.08 26.29 26.27
C ALA A 211 -40.43 27.06 27.43
N ALA A 212 -39.47 27.95 27.16
CA ALA A 212 -38.72 28.69 28.17
C ALA A 212 -39.19 30.15 28.37
N GLN A 213 -40.18 30.62 27.61
CA GLN A 213 -40.79 31.94 27.84
C GLN A 213 -41.92 31.80 28.87
N PRO A 214 -41.81 32.41 30.06
CA PRO A 214 -42.92 32.43 31.02
C PRO A 214 -44.04 33.34 30.51
N ALA A 215 -45.29 32.92 30.74
CA ALA A 215 -46.52 33.65 30.43
C ALA A 215 -46.68 34.91 31.29
#